data_AF-A0A3D1UCG8-F1
#
_entry.id   AF-A0A3D1UCG8-F1
#
_cell.length_a   1.000
_cell.length_b   1.000
_cell.length_c   1.000
_cell.angle_alpha   90.00
_cell.angle_beta   90.00
_cell.angle_gamma   90.00
#
_symmetry.space_group_name_H-M   'P 1'
#
loop_
_entity.id
_entity.type
_entity.pdbx_description
1 polymer ?
#
loop_
_entity_poly.entity_id
_entity_poly.type
_entity_poly.pdbx_seq_one_letter_code
_entity_poly.pdbx_strand_id
1 'polypeptide(L)'
;MLGIWLKEPPEYAAGLCWCILAVHLVDRTAVGHMLAVAATGKIAAYQAFLGGSLILTLPLAWLFARLNWGIYATGWALILTMMLCAWGRVWFARTIAGMSARYWLKRILLPLLFVFVLVLFAGWLLQLWIDAGLVRIVLSTIVCEMVLVVLSWLLVLNQGEKELIRDKVLGILHRKR
;
A
#
# COMPACT_ATOMS: atom_id res chain seq x y z
N MET A 1 17.78 9.75 5.61
CA MET A 1 16.57 9.93 6.45
C MET A 1 16.75 9.40 7.87
N LEU A 2 17.29 8.19 8.09
CA LEU A 2 17.51 7.63 9.44
C LEU A 2 18.42 8.47 10.37
N GLY A 3 19.41 9.18 9.82
CA GLY A 3 20.30 10.05 10.60
C GLY A 3 19.67 11.33 11.18
N ILE A 4 18.41 11.66 10.80
CA ILE A 4 17.68 12.79 11.38
C ILE A 4 17.09 12.42 12.75
N TRP A 5 16.85 11.11 12.99
CA TRP A 5 16.14 10.63 14.18
C TRP A 5 17.02 9.72 15.07
N LEU A 6 17.97 8.97 14.50
CA LEU A 6 18.92 8.13 15.24
C LEU A 6 20.37 8.55 14.94
N LYS A 7 21.13 8.88 16.00
CA LYS A 7 22.55 9.23 15.92
C LYS A 7 23.43 8.08 15.40
N GLU A 8 23.05 6.84 15.72
CA GLU A 8 23.66 5.60 15.22
C GLU A 8 22.56 4.61 14.81
N PRO A 9 22.15 4.57 13.52
CA PRO A 9 21.17 3.61 13.05
C PRO A 9 21.80 2.20 13.01
N PRO A 10 21.18 1.17 13.60
CA PRO A 10 21.67 -0.20 13.50
C PRO A 10 21.61 -0.67 12.04
N GLU A 11 22.60 -1.44 11.60
CA GLU A 11 22.81 -1.86 10.19
C GLU A 11 21.56 -2.48 9.54
N TYR A 12 20.74 -3.18 10.32
CA TYR A 12 19.53 -3.86 9.84
C TYR A 12 18.28 -2.99 9.77
N ALA A 13 18.26 -1.81 10.42
CA ALA A 13 17.07 -0.96 10.46
C ALA A 13 16.68 -0.45 9.07
N ALA A 14 17.65 -0.10 8.24
CA ALA A 14 17.39 0.33 6.87
C ALA A 14 16.73 -0.80 6.06
N GLY A 15 17.28 -2.02 6.13
CA GLY A 15 16.71 -3.20 5.45
C GLY A 15 15.29 -3.52 5.90
N LEU A 16 15.03 -3.50 7.21
CA LEU A 16 13.70 -3.72 7.76
C LEU A 16 12.70 -2.63 7.34
N CYS A 17 13.12 -1.37 7.29
CA CYS A 17 12.28 -0.28 6.77
C CYS A 17 11.89 -0.51 5.31
N TRP A 18 12.84 -0.92 4.45
CA TRP A 18 12.53 -1.26 3.05
C TRP A 18 11.55 -2.43 2.95
N CYS A 19 11.72 -3.48 3.76
CA CYS A 19 10.78 -4.59 3.82
C CYS A 19 9.38 -4.13 4.23
N ILE A 20 9.26 -3.37 5.32
CA ILE A 20 7.98 -2.84 5.82
C ILE A 20 7.30 -1.93 4.79
N LEU A 21 8.06 -1.09 4.08
CA LEU A 21 7.51 -0.27 3.00
C LEU A 21 6.98 -1.12 1.84
N ALA A 22 7.70 -2.17 1.45
CA ALA A 22 7.22 -3.11 0.43
C ALA A 22 5.96 -3.84 0.90
N VAL A 23 5.89 -4.24 2.18
CA VAL A 23 4.69 -4.83 2.78
C VAL A 23 3.50 -3.90 2.66
N HIS A 24 3.67 -2.65 3.07
CA HIS A 24 2.59 -1.67 3.02
C HIS A 24 2.16 -1.38 1.58
N LEU A 25 3.07 -1.36 0.61
CA LEU A 25 2.71 -1.17 -0.80
C LEU A 25 1.79 -2.30 -1.29
N VAL A 26 2.15 -3.55 -1.00
CA VAL A 26 1.31 -4.73 -1.31
C VAL A 26 0.00 -4.69 -0.52
N ASP A 27 0.03 -4.20 0.71
CA ASP A 27 -1.17 -4.11 1.55
C ASP A 27 -2.18 -3.08 1.01
N ARG A 28 -1.70 -1.89 0.64
CA ARG A 28 -2.55 -0.83 0.09
C ARG A 28 -3.20 -1.23 -1.23
N THR A 29 -2.54 -2.04 -2.06
CA THR A 29 -3.17 -2.56 -3.29
C THR A 29 -4.27 -3.59 -2.98
N ALA A 30 -4.18 -4.32 -1.88
CA ALA A 30 -5.17 -5.30 -1.46
C ALA A 30 -6.40 -4.68 -0.75
N VAL A 31 -6.32 -3.44 -0.26
CA VAL A 31 -7.46 -2.74 0.37
C VAL A 31 -8.67 -2.66 -0.56
N GLY A 32 -8.46 -2.43 -1.86
CA GLY A 32 -9.55 -2.43 -2.84
C GLY A 32 -10.25 -3.79 -2.96
N HIS A 33 -9.50 -4.89 -2.82
CA HIS A 33 -10.06 -6.24 -2.80
C HIS A 33 -10.84 -6.49 -1.51
N MET A 34 -10.32 -6.04 -0.36
CA MET A 34 -11.03 -6.13 0.91
C MET A 34 -12.38 -5.40 0.86
N LEU A 35 -12.43 -4.21 0.25
CA LEU A 35 -13.68 -3.44 0.10
C LEU A 35 -14.68 -4.14 -0.83
N ALA A 36 -14.21 -4.70 -1.94
CA ALA A 36 -15.04 -5.49 -2.85
C ALA A 36 -15.62 -6.73 -2.15
N VAL A 37 -14.80 -7.44 -1.36
CA VAL A 37 -15.24 -8.58 -0.54
C VAL A 37 -16.23 -8.14 0.54
N ALA A 38 -16.01 -6.98 1.18
CA ALA A 38 -16.94 -6.42 2.16
C ALA A 38 -18.34 -6.18 1.57
N ALA A 39 -18.42 -5.66 0.35
CA ALA A 39 -19.69 -5.39 -0.33
C ALA A 39 -20.50 -6.67 -0.63
N THR A 40 -19.85 -7.83 -0.73
CA THR A 40 -20.54 -9.12 -0.91
C THR A 40 -21.04 -9.75 0.40
N GLY A 41 -20.74 -9.13 1.55
CA GLY A 41 -21.14 -9.59 2.88
C GLY A 41 -20.29 -10.73 3.47
N LYS A 42 -19.32 -11.28 2.72
CA LYS A 42 -18.49 -12.42 3.15
C LYS A 42 -17.10 -12.02 3.68
N ILE A 43 -17.02 -10.91 4.41
CA ILE A 43 -15.74 -10.38 4.95
C ILE A 43 -15.17 -11.20 6.10
N ALA A 44 -16.03 -11.86 6.90
CA ALA A 44 -15.60 -12.59 8.09
C ALA A 44 -14.58 -13.69 7.79
N ALA A 45 -14.81 -14.48 6.73
CA ALA A 45 -13.88 -15.54 6.32
C ALA A 45 -12.52 -14.99 5.83
N TYR A 46 -12.54 -13.87 5.12
CA TYR A 46 -11.33 -13.19 4.66
C TYR A 46 -10.50 -12.65 5.82
N GLN A 47 -11.15 -11.96 6.76
CA GLN A 47 -10.48 -11.42 7.95
C GLN A 47 -10.00 -12.52 8.90
N ALA A 48 -10.76 -13.61 9.05
CA ALA A 48 -10.32 -14.76 9.85
C ALA A 48 -9.06 -15.42 9.28
N PHE A 49 -8.97 -15.55 7.95
CA PHE A 49 -7.77 -16.10 7.30
C PHE A 49 -6.54 -15.20 7.44
N LEU A 50 -6.71 -13.89 7.22
CA LEU A 50 -5.62 -12.92 7.38
C LEU A 50 -5.17 -12.80 8.83
N GLY A 51 -6.11 -12.67 9.77
CA GLY A 51 -5.82 -12.63 11.20
C GLY A 51 -5.15 -13.91 11.67
N GLY A 52 -5.62 -15.08 11.21
CA GLY A 52 -4.99 -16.37 11.50
C GLY A 52 -3.56 -16.46 10.97
N SER A 53 -3.32 -16.00 9.75
CA SER A 53 -1.97 -15.96 9.16
C SER A 53 -1.04 -15.01 9.91
N LEU A 54 -1.56 -13.87 10.37
CA LEU A 54 -0.78 -12.90 11.15
C LEU A 54 -0.45 -13.44 12.55
N ILE A 55 -1.43 -14.06 13.22
CA ILE A 55 -1.22 -14.74 14.50
C ILE A 55 -0.21 -15.86 14.34
N LEU A 56 -0.20 -16.60 13.22
CA LEU A 56 0.77 -17.66 12.92
C LEU A 56 2.21 -17.13 12.77
N THR A 57 2.39 -15.84 12.48
CA THR A 57 3.71 -15.19 12.39
C THR A 57 4.44 -15.24 13.74
N LEU A 58 3.72 -15.03 14.84
CA LEU A 58 4.27 -15.03 16.20
C LEU A 58 4.85 -16.39 16.65
N PRO A 59 4.13 -17.52 16.56
CA PRO A 59 4.68 -18.83 16.91
C PRO A 59 5.78 -19.27 15.95
N LEU A 60 5.70 -18.93 14.66
CA LEU A 60 6.80 -19.16 13.71
C LEU A 60 8.05 -18.38 14.12
N ALA A 61 7.91 -17.08 14.42
CA ALA A 61 9.01 -16.25 14.88
C ALA A 61 9.61 -16.77 16.21
N TRP A 62 8.78 -17.24 17.14
CA TRP A 62 9.23 -17.84 18.39
C TRP A 62 9.97 -19.18 18.17
N LEU A 63 9.47 -20.04 17.28
CA LEU A 63 10.12 -21.30 16.93
C LEU A 63 11.51 -21.05 16.32
N PHE A 64 11.60 -20.09 15.39
CA PHE A 64 12.85 -19.70 14.76
C PHE A 64 13.82 -19.00 15.72
N ALA A 65 13.33 -18.21 16.67
CA ALA A 65 14.14 -17.63 17.74
C ALA A 65 14.71 -18.71 18.66
N ARG A 66 13.93 -19.76 18.96
CA ARG A 66 14.37 -20.91 19.78
C ARG A 66 15.43 -21.76 19.08
N LEU A 67 15.49 -21.73 17.74
CA LEU A 67 16.51 -22.38 16.91
C LEU A 67 17.82 -21.58 16.80
N ASN A 68 17.95 -20.45 17.50
CA ASN A 68 19.17 -19.64 17.61
C ASN A 68 19.69 -19.03 16.28
N TRP A 69 18.79 -18.83 15.31
CA TRP A 69 19.12 -18.32 13.96
C TRP A 69 19.26 -16.79 13.85
N GLY A 70 19.41 -16.08 14.97
CA GLY A 70 19.61 -14.63 14.99
C GLY A 70 18.42 -13.82 14.46
N ILE A 71 18.60 -12.50 14.34
CA ILE A 71 17.55 -11.53 13.94
C ILE A 71 16.96 -11.84 12.54
N TYR A 72 17.73 -12.51 11.68
CA TYR A 72 17.29 -12.94 10.35
C TYR A 72 16.18 -14.00 10.38
N ALA A 73 16.08 -14.77 11.47
CA ALA A 73 15.06 -15.79 11.64
C ALA A 73 13.64 -15.18 11.74
N THR A 74 13.52 -14.01 12.36
CA THR A 74 12.27 -13.22 12.38
C THR A 74 11.91 -12.70 11.00
N GLY A 75 12.90 -12.32 10.19
CA GLY A 75 12.71 -11.92 8.79
C GLY A 75 12.13 -13.04 7.93
N TRP A 76 12.66 -14.26 8.06
CA TRP A 76 12.14 -15.43 7.35
C TRP A 76 10.72 -15.81 7.76
N ALA A 77 10.40 -15.73 9.06
CA ALA A 77 9.05 -15.95 9.57
C ALA A 77 8.06 -14.98 8.89
N LEU A 78 8.40 -13.68 8.91
CA LEU A 78 7.62 -12.63 8.28
C LEU A 78 7.39 -12.90 6.79
N ILE A 79 8.46 -13.20 6.03
CA ILE A 79 8.37 -13.50 4.59
C ILE A 79 7.41 -14.67 4.33
N LEU A 80 7.51 -15.76 5.12
CA LEU A 80 6.67 -16.94 4.94
C LEU A 80 5.18 -16.62 5.16
N THR A 81 4.87 -15.92 6.25
CA THR A 81 3.49 -15.48 6.54
C THR A 81 2.98 -14.45 5.56
N MET A 82 3.84 -13.59 5.03
CA MET A 82 3.46 -12.66 3.97
C MET A 82 3.12 -13.37 2.67
N MET A 83 3.88 -14.40 2.27
CA MET A 83 3.52 -15.22 1.11
C MET A 83 2.17 -15.91 1.30
N LEU A 84 1.91 -16.43 2.50
CA LEU A 84 0.62 -17.07 2.83
C LEU A 84 -0.53 -16.06 2.74
N CYS A 85 -0.35 -14.87 3.32
CA CYS A 85 -1.31 -13.76 3.23
C CYS A 85 -1.55 -13.34 1.78
N ALA A 86 -0.49 -13.20 0.97
CA ALA A 86 -0.59 -12.81 -0.43
C ALA A 86 -1.38 -13.85 -1.25
N TRP A 87 -1.11 -15.14 -1.04
CA TRP A 87 -1.87 -16.22 -1.65
C TRP A 87 -3.34 -16.16 -1.25
N GLY A 88 -3.63 -16.06 0.05
CA GLY A 88 -5.00 -15.95 0.55
C GLY A 88 -5.76 -14.79 -0.08
N ARG A 89 -5.11 -13.63 -0.22
CA ARG A 89 -5.70 -12.45 -0.88
C ARG A 89 -6.07 -12.71 -2.33
N VAL A 90 -5.18 -13.33 -3.11
CA VAL A 90 -5.45 -13.67 -4.51
C VAL A 90 -6.59 -14.69 -4.62
N TRP A 91 -6.59 -15.71 -3.75
CA TRP A 91 -7.62 -16.74 -3.74
C TRP A 91 -9.00 -16.18 -3.37
N PHE A 92 -9.09 -15.38 -2.30
CA PHE A 92 -10.34 -14.73 -1.88
C PHE A 92 -10.83 -13.69 -2.91
N ALA A 93 -9.92 -12.92 -3.53
CA ALA A 93 -10.28 -12.00 -4.59
C ALA A 93 -10.92 -12.74 -5.79
N ARG A 94 -10.42 -13.93 -6.14
CA ARG A 94 -10.99 -14.76 -7.20
C ARG A 94 -12.34 -15.38 -6.80
N THR A 95 -12.43 -15.94 -5.60
CA THR A 95 -13.58 -16.74 -5.14
C THR A 95 -14.78 -15.90 -4.74
N ILE A 96 -14.57 -14.78 -4.04
CA ILE A 96 -15.67 -13.98 -3.48
C ILE A 96 -16.11 -12.87 -4.44
N ALA A 97 -15.15 -12.16 -5.05
CA ALA A 97 -15.50 -11.01 -5.87
C ALA A 97 -16.04 -11.44 -7.25
N GLY A 98 -15.77 -12.68 -7.71
CA GLY A 98 -16.12 -13.15 -9.06
C GLY A 98 -15.56 -12.28 -10.19
N MET A 99 -14.75 -11.27 -9.84
CA MET A 99 -14.18 -10.32 -10.76
C MET A 99 -13.12 -11.07 -11.55
N SER A 100 -13.22 -11.01 -12.88
CA SER A 100 -12.13 -11.47 -13.71
C SER A 100 -10.89 -10.68 -13.31
N ALA A 101 -9.93 -11.34 -12.64
CA ALA A 101 -8.73 -10.68 -12.12
C ALA A 101 -8.01 -9.89 -13.22
N ARG A 102 -8.11 -10.37 -14.47
CA ARG A 102 -7.63 -9.70 -15.68
C ARG A 102 -8.26 -8.32 -15.93
N TYR A 103 -9.56 -8.16 -15.67
CA TYR A 103 -10.25 -6.88 -15.84
C TYR A 103 -9.82 -5.87 -14.78
N TRP A 104 -9.75 -6.29 -13.51
CA TRP A 104 -9.26 -5.43 -12.44
C TRP A 104 -7.79 -5.05 -12.65
N LEU A 105 -6.94 -6.01 -13.04
CA LEU A 105 -5.53 -5.77 -13.33
C LEU A 105 -5.34 -4.76 -14.47
N LYS A 106 -6.08 -4.91 -15.57
CA LYS A 106 -5.96 -3.98 -16.71
C LYS A 106 -6.62 -2.62 -16.45
N ARG A 107 -7.79 -2.59 -15.81
CA ARG A 107 -8.58 -1.36 -15.68
C ARG A 107 -8.19 -0.51 -14.48
N ILE A 108 -7.64 -1.12 -13.43
CA ILE A 108 -7.27 -0.42 -12.19
C ILE A 108 -5.76 -0.49 -11.94
N LEU A 109 -5.15 -1.69 -11.97
CA LEU A 109 -3.72 -1.80 -11.65
C LEU A 109 -2.83 -1.10 -12.71
N LEU A 110 -3.15 -1.20 -13.99
CA LEU A 110 -2.36 -0.56 -15.06
C LEU A 110 -2.32 0.98 -14.95
N PRO A 111 -3.45 1.71 -14.86
CA PRO A 111 -3.41 3.15 -14.65
C PRO A 111 -2.80 3.51 -13.30
N LEU A 112 -3.04 2.73 -12.24
CA LEU A 112 -2.43 2.97 -10.93
C LEU A 112 -0.89 2.87 -10.99
N LEU A 113 -0.36 1.84 -11.67
CA LEU A 113 1.08 1.64 -11.85
C LEU A 113 1.68 2.76 -12.70
N PHE A 114 0.98 3.21 -13.73
CA PHE A 114 1.39 4.36 -14.53
C PHE A 114 1.47 5.64 -13.70
N VAL A 115 0.43 5.95 -12.90
CA VAL A 115 0.44 7.10 -11.99
C VAL A 115 1.60 6.98 -10.98
N PHE A 116 1.82 5.79 -10.41
CA PHE A 116 2.90 5.55 -9.47
C PHE A 116 4.27 5.84 -10.08
N VAL A 117 4.54 5.36 -11.30
CA VAL A 117 5.79 5.63 -12.03
C VAL A 117 5.96 7.12 -12.29
N LEU A 118 4.90 7.83 -12.68
CA LEU A 118 4.96 9.27 -12.93
C LEU A 118 5.22 10.09 -11.66
N VAL A 119 4.59 9.73 -10.54
CA VAL A 119 4.81 10.38 -9.24
C VAL A 119 6.25 10.14 -8.77
N LEU A 120 6.75 8.91 -8.89
CA LEU A 120 8.16 8.60 -8.58
C LEU A 120 9.12 9.37 -9.48
N PHE A 121 8.83 9.48 -10.77
CA PHE A 121 9.65 10.24 -11.70
C PHE A 121 9.67 11.73 -11.36
N ALA A 122 8.51 12.31 -11.03
CA ALA A 122 8.41 13.70 -10.58
C ALA A 122 9.21 13.94 -9.29
N GLY A 123 9.11 13.03 -8.31
CA GLY A 123 9.85 13.09 -7.06
C GLY A 123 11.36 12.94 -7.26
N TRP A 124 11.80 12.04 -8.15
CA TRP A 124 13.21 11.87 -8.50
C TRP A 124 13.78 13.09 -9.22
N LEU A 125 13.03 13.66 -10.17
CA LEU A 125 13.43 14.87 -10.87
C LEU A 125 13.67 16.00 -9.86
N LEU A 126 12.76 16.21 -8.90
CA LEU A 126 12.90 17.24 -7.87
C LEU A 126 14.17 17.08 -7.01
N GLN A 127 14.62 15.84 -6.80
CA GLN A 127 15.84 15.56 -6.03
C GLN A 127 17.12 15.96 -6.75
N LEU A 128 17.10 16.10 -8.08
CA LEU A 128 18.25 16.55 -8.86
C LEU A 128 18.49 18.07 -8.77
N TRP A 129 17.44 18.83 -8.45
CA TRP A 129 17.49 20.30 -8.41
C TRP A 129 17.64 20.88 -7.00
N ILE A 130 17.41 20.09 -5.95
CA ILE A 130 17.36 20.58 -4.57
C ILE A 130 18.31 19.77 -3.68
N ASP A 131 19.21 20.48 -3.00
CA ASP A 131 20.14 19.92 -2.03
C ASP A 131 19.44 19.29 -0.81
N ALA A 132 20.18 18.44 -0.10
CA ALA A 132 19.64 17.70 1.04
C ALA A 132 19.28 18.63 2.21
N GLY A 133 17.98 18.66 2.57
CA GLY A 133 17.47 19.41 3.71
C GLY A 133 15.98 19.20 3.95
N LEU A 134 15.45 19.82 5.01
CA LEU A 134 14.02 19.77 5.35
C LEU A 134 13.15 20.39 4.24
N VAL A 135 13.64 21.45 3.59
CA VAL A 135 12.98 22.13 2.47
C VAL A 135 12.74 21.17 1.31
N ARG A 136 13.72 20.31 1.00
CA ARG A 136 13.58 19.26 -0.03
C ARG A 136 12.46 18.29 0.29
N ILE A 137 12.36 17.86 1.55
CA ILE A 137 11.33 16.92 1.97
C ILE A 137 9.95 17.55 1.78
N VAL A 138 9.73 18.74 2.34
CA VAL A 138 8.44 19.45 2.25
C VAL A 138 8.03 19.70 0.81
N LEU A 139 8.94 20.23 -0.03
CA LEU A 139 8.64 20.47 -1.44
C LEU A 139 8.39 19.18 -2.22
N SER A 140 9.18 18.14 -1.98
CA SER A 140 8.97 16.83 -2.63
C SER A 140 7.63 16.22 -2.26
N THR A 141 7.19 16.34 -1.01
CA THR A 141 5.88 15.85 -0.59
C THR A 141 4.76 16.63 -1.28
N ILE A 142 4.82 17.97 -1.27
CA ILE A 142 3.79 18.80 -1.90
C ILE A 142 3.69 18.51 -3.40
N VAL A 143 4.82 18.45 -4.10
CA VAL A 143 4.83 18.19 -5.55
C VAL A 143 4.31 16.79 -5.85
N CYS A 144 4.76 15.75 -5.13
CA CYS A 144 4.28 14.39 -5.33
C CYS A 144 2.76 14.27 -5.07
N GLU A 145 2.24 14.92 -4.01
CA GLU A 145 0.81 14.94 -3.71
C GLU A 145 -0.01 15.65 -4.79
N MET A 146 0.44 16.81 -5.28
CA MET A 146 -0.24 17.52 -6.37
C MET A 146 -0.27 16.68 -7.65
N VAL A 147 0.86 16.08 -8.03
CA VAL A 147 0.96 15.21 -9.21
C VAL A 147 0.04 14.00 -9.07
N LEU A 148 0.01 13.37 -7.89
CA LEU A 148 -0.87 12.25 -7.59
C LEU A 148 -2.34 12.64 -7.76
N VAL A 149 -2.79 13.75 -7.14
CA VAL A 149 -4.19 14.20 -7.22
C VAL A 149 -4.61 14.46 -8.66
N VAL A 150 -3.78 15.17 -9.44
CA VAL A 150 -4.07 15.50 -10.84
C VAL A 150 -4.15 14.23 -11.69
N LEU A 151 -3.17 13.34 -11.57
CA LEU A 151 -3.14 12.09 -12.35
C LEU A 151 -4.25 11.12 -11.95
N SER A 152 -4.58 11.04 -10.67
CA SER A 152 -5.71 10.24 -10.19
C SER A 152 -7.03 10.77 -10.75
N TRP A 153 -7.21 12.10 -10.77
CA TRP A 153 -8.40 12.72 -11.37
C TRP A 153 -8.51 12.46 -12.88
N LEU A 154 -7.41 12.45 -13.61
CA LEU A 154 -7.44 12.25 -15.06
C LEU A 154 -7.58 10.77 -15.46
N LEU A 155 -6.76 9.90 -14.88
CA LEU A 155 -6.51 8.54 -15.38
C LEU A 155 -7.14 7.42 -14.53
N VAL A 156 -7.36 7.65 -13.23
CA VAL A 156 -7.81 6.60 -12.30
C VAL A 156 -9.32 6.65 -12.08
N LEU A 157 -9.88 7.85 -11.89
CA LEU A 157 -11.31 8.04 -11.63
C LEU A 157 -12.15 7.82 -12.90
N ASN A 158 -13.20 7.01 -12.79
CA ASN A 158 -14.18 6.80 -13.85
C ASN A 158 -15.14 8.01 -13.96
N GLN A 159 -15.77 8.21 -15.12
CA GLN A 159 -16.65 9.38 -15.35
C GLN A 159 -17.77 9.49 -14.32
N GLY A 160 -18.44 8.38 -13.97
CA GLY A 160 -19.48 8.37 -12.94
C GLY A 160 -18.97 8.66 -11.53
N GLU A 161 -17.71 8.34 -11.21
CA GLU A 161 -17.11 8.68 -9.91
C GLU A 161 -16.80 10.18 -9.82
N LYS A 162 -16.35 10.79 -10.93
CA LYS A 162 -16.12 12.24 -11.02
C LYS A 162 -17.41 13.02 -10.83
N GLU A 163 -18.51 12.56 -11.44
CA GLU A 163 -19.83 13.16 -11.27
C GLU A 163 -20.32 13.06 -9.82
N LEU A 164 -20.18 11.90 -9.18
CA LEU A 164 -20.59 11.69 -7.79
C LEU A 164 -19.79 12.57 -6.81
N ILE A 165 -18.50 12.77 -7.06
CA ILE A 165 -17.66 13.72 -6.29
C ILE A 165 -18.13 15.15 -6.54
N ARG A 166 -18.35 15.54 -7.79
CA ARG A 166 -18.83 16.88 -8.15
C ARG A 166 -20.16 17.19 -7.46
N ASP A 167 -21.09 16.25 -7.47
CA ASP A 167 -22.40 16.39 -6.84
C ASP A 167 -22.30 16.51 -5.31
N LYS A 168 -21.43 15.73 -4.67
CA LYS A 168 -21.17 15.86 -3.21
C LYS A 168 -20.53 17.19 -2.86
N VAL A 169 -19.56 17.66 -3.65
CA VAL A 169 -18.90 18.96 -3.42
C VAL A 169 -19.91 20.10 -3.60
N LEU A 170 -20.73 20.07 -4.66
CA LEU A 170 -21.79 21.04 -4.87
C LEU A 170 -22.86 20.99 -3.76
N GLY A 171 -23.22 19.79 -3.28
CA GLY A 171 -24.14 19.61 -2.16
C GLY A 171 -23.61 20.18 -0.84
N ILE A 172 -22.31 20.04 -0.55
CA ILE A 172 -21.68 20.65 0.64
C ILE A 172 -21.63 22.18 0.49
N LEU A 173 -21.36 22.69 -0.71
CA LEU A 173 -21.34 24.12 -1.00
C LEU A 173 -22.73 24.74 -0.84
N HIS A 174 -23.79 24.05 -1.29
CA HIS A 174 -25.17 24.49 -1.11
C HIS A 174 -25.69 24.35 0.33
N ARG A 175 -25.22 23.36 1.10
CA ARG A 175 -25.60 23.23 2.52
C ARG A 175 -24.96 24.28 3.43
N LYS A 176 -23.92 24.97 2.95
CA LYS A 176 -23.24 26.06 3.66
C LYS A 176 -23.78 27.46 3.35
N ARG A 177 -24.77 27.58 2.46
CA ARG A 177 -25.43 28.84 2.09
C ARG A 177 -26.82 28.88 2.69
#